data_AF-A0AAD9GHT2-F1
#
_entry.id   AF-A0AAD9GHT2-F1
#
_cell.length_a   1.000
_cell.length_b   1.000
_cell.length_c   1.000
_cell.angle_alpha   90.00
_cell.angle_beta   90.00
_cell.angle_gamma   90.00
#
_symmetry.space_group_name_H-M   'P 1'
#
loop_
_entity.id
_entity.type
_entity.pdbx_description
1 polymer ?
#
loop_
_entity_poly.entity_id
_entity_poly.type
_entity_poly.pdbx_seq_one_letter_code
_entity_poly.pdbx_strand_id
1 'polypeptide(L)'
;MKTPDSKKNQIPFSSQSYNNVSSNASVLYIYRQTEDCEALKKLDETVLEGFIKANVLLSFGAVGYMECPARVVYRNVASAQFIVQVTPRNLSKLHLIAANRFPTQLHIQLGELIGSSKPLRLYITRVSSNICTLIT
;
A
#
# COMPACT_ATOMS: atom_id res chain seq x y z
N MET A 1 -23.71 -12.41 -49.23
CA MET A 1 -22.58 -11.97 -48.38
C MET A 1 -23.09 -11.75 -46.96
N LYS A 2 -22.62 -12.59 -46.02
CA LYS A 2 -22.55 -12.35 -44.55
C LYS A 2 -21.61 -11.16 -44.32
N THR A 3 -21.71 -10.23 -43.35
CA THR A 3 -22.06 -10.17 -41.91
C THR A 3 -21.80 -8.70 -41.47
N PRO A 4 -21.96 -8.26 -40.20
CA PRO A 4 -23.09 -8.36 -39.27
C PRO A 4 -23.40 -7.02 -38.53
N ASP A 5 -24.46 -7.06 -37.71
CA ASP A 5 -24.87 -6.09 -36.70
C ASP A 5 -23.74 -5.38 -35.93
N SER A 6 -23.82 -4.05 -35.92
CA SER A 6 -23.10 -3.21 -34.96
C SER A 6 -23.74 -3.32 -33.58
N LYS A 7 -23.44 -4.41 -32.87
CA LYS A 7 -23.59 -4.45 -31.41
C LYS A 7 -22.65 -3.38 -30.83
N LYS A 8 -23.22 -2.27 -30.37
CA LYS A 8 -22.58 -1.45 -29.34
C LYS A 8 -22.32 -2.37 -28.15
N ASN A 9 -21.08 -2.85 -28.02
CA ASN A 9 -20.58 -3.44 -26.78
C ASN A 9 -20.54 -2.31 -25.73
N GLN A 10 -21.69 -2.04 -25.13
CA GLN A 10 -21.73 -1.51 -23.78
C GLN A 10 -21.11 -2.60 -22.91
N ILE A 11 -19.87 -2.37 -22.48
CA ILE A 11 -19.29 -3.12 -21.38
C ILE A 11 -20.30 -2.97 -20.23
N PRO A 12 -20.83 -4.06 -19.66
CA PRO A 12 -21.72 -3.95 -18.53
C PRO A 12 -20.88 -3.42 -17.37
N PHE A 13 -21.05 -2.14 -17.05
CA PHE A 13 -20.80 -1.64 -15.71
C PHE A 13 -21.74 -2.44 -14.80
N SER A 14 -21.22 -3.50 -14.20
CA SER A 14 -21.86 -4.09 -13.04
C SER A 14 -21.87 -3.01 -11.97
N SER A 15 -23.04 -2.42 -11.79
CA SER A 15 -23.40 -1.59 -10.66
C SER A 15 -23.40 -2.46 -9.41
N GLN A 16 -22.22 -2.89 -8.97
CA GLN A 16 -22.05 -3.28 -7.59
C GLN A 16 -22.15 -1.99 -6.78
N SER A 17 -23.25 -1.90 -6.06
CA SER A 17 -23.53 -0.91 -5.04
C SER A 17 -22.34 -0.81 -4.09
N TYR A 18 -21.50 0.21 -4.27
CA TYR A 18 -20.52 0.66 -3.29
C TYR A 18 -21.22 1.34 -2.10
N ASN A 19 -22.24 0.69 -1.54
CA ASN A 19 -22.87 1.07 -0.29
C ASN A 19 -22.25 0.24 0.82
N ASN A 20 -21.00 0.57 1.14
CA ASN A 20 -20.45 0.38 2.48
C ASN A 20 -19.24 1.30 2.63
N VAL A 21 -19.50 2.56 2.99
CA VAL A 21 -18.47 3.46 3.53
C VAL A 21 -18.07 2.92 4.89
N SER A 22 -17.25 1.88 4.87
CA SER A 22 -16.39 1.55 6.00
C SER A 22 -15.37 2.68 6.06
N SER A 23 -15.49 3.54 7.07
CA SER A 23 -14.65 4.71 7.34
C SER A 23 -13.20 4.33 7.63
N ASN A 24 -12.52 3.75 6.64
CA ASN A 24 -11.12 3.42 6.68
C ASN A 24 -10.32 4.62 6.15
N ALA A 25 -9.21 4.93 6.81
CA ALA A 25 -8.26 5.88 6.29
C ALA A 25 -7.25 5.17 5.39
N SER A 26 -7.01 5.73 4.22
CA SER A 26 -6.03 5.23 3.26
C SER A 26 -4.80 6.13 3.29
N VAL A 27 -3.63 5.52 3.37
CA VAL A 27 -2.32 6.18 3.37
C VAL A 27 -1.61 5.82 2.09
N LEU A 28 -1.29 6.82 1.27
CA LEU A 28 -0.45 6.65 0.10
C LEU A 28 1.01 6.77 0.52
N TYR A 29 1.74 5.69 0.27
CA TYR A 29 3.19 5.66 0.36
C TYR A 29 3.78 5.84 -1.04
N ILE A 30 4.78 6.71 -1.15
CA ILE A 30 5.61 6.86 -2.35
C ILE A 30 7.05 6.56 -1.99
N TYR A 31 7.69 5.77 -2.85
CA TYR A 31 9.13 5.66 -2.86
C TYR A 31 9.75 6.84 -3.61
N ARG A 32 10.74 7.52 -3.03
CA ARG A 32 11.33 8.75 -3.61
C ARG A 32 12.78 8.62 -4.07
N GLN A 33 13.33 7.41 -4.15
CA GLN A 33 14.68 7.20 -4.72
C GLN A 33 14.61 6.51 -6.08
N THR A 34 15.21 7.13 -7.08
CA THR A 34 15.11 6.78 -8.50
C THR A 34 15.85 5.50 -8.89
N GLU A 35 16.84 5.07 -8.10
CA GLU A 35 17.74 3.96 -8.47
C GLU A 35 17.24 2.56 -8.06
N ASP A 36 16.44 2.44 -6.99
CA ASP A 36 15.94 1.14 -6.49
C ASP A 36 14.47 0.86 -6.85
N CYS A 37 13.89 1.71 -7.69
CA CYS A 37 12.50 1.60 -8.16
C CYS A 37 12.26 0.23 -8.83
N GLU A 38 13.23 -0.25 -9.64
CA GLU A 38 13.16 -1.55 -10.32
C GLU A 38 13.14 -2.75 -9.36
N ALA A 39 13.78 -2.64 -8.20
CA ALA A 39 13.81 -3.73 -7.24
C ALA A 39 12.49 -3.79 -6.44
N LEU A 40 11.90 -2.63 -6.11
CA LEU A 40 10.57 -2.51 -5.51
C LEU A 40 9.45 -3.03 -6.44
N LYS A 41 9.65 -2.98 -7.76
CA LYS A 41 8.74 -3.59 -8.74
C LYS A 41 8.60 -5.11 -8.56
N LYS A 42 9.60 -5.76 -7.96
CA LYS A 42 9.61 -7.22 -7.73
C LYS A 42 8.87 -7.65 -6.47
N LEU A 43 8.58 -6.74 -5.54
CA LEU A 43 7.80 -7.07 -4.34
C LEU A 43 6.33 -7.20 -4.68
N ASP A 44 5.73 -8.33 -4.34
CA ASP A 44 4.28 -8.46 -4.40
C ASP A 44 3.60 -7.69 -3.25
N GLU A 45 2.27 -7.57 -3.34
CA GLU A 45 1.47 -6.88 -2.33
C GLU A 45 1.51 -7.59 -0.98
N THR A 46 1.63 -8.92 -0.98
CA THR A 46 1.67 -9.75 0.23
C THR A 46 2.93 -9.50 1.05
N VAL A 47 4.10 -9.38 0.41
CA VAL A 47 5.38 -9.10 1.05
C VAL A 47 5.38 -7.67 1.58
N LEU A 48 4.87 -6.70 0.82
CA LEU A 48 4.71 -5.32 1.30
C LEU A 48 3.79 -5.25 2.53
N GLU A 49 2.65 -5.93 2.48
CA GLU A 49 1.73 -5.99 3.61
C GLU A 49 2.36 -6.67 4.82
N GLY A 50 3.04 -7.80 4.62
CA GLY A 50 3.79 -8.53 5.65
C GLY A 50 4.87 -7.67 6.30
N PHE A 51 5.62 -6.90 5.50
CA PHE A 51 6.63 -5.97 5.99
C PHE A 51 6.02 -4.88 6.89
N ILE A 52 4.91 -4.27 6.48
CA ILE A 52 4.24 -3.25 7.30
C ILE A 52 3.69 -3.86 8.59
N LYS A 53 3.02 -5.00 8.49
CA LYS A 53 2.50 -5.76 9.62
C LYS A 53 3.57 -6.13 10.64
N ALA A 54 4.72 -6.61 10.17
CA ALA A 54 5.87 -6.90 11.01
C ALA A 54 6.34 -5.63 11.74
N ASN A 55 6.43 -4.49 11.05
CA ASN A 55 6.84 -3.24 11.68
C ASN A 55 5.84 -2.71 12.72
N VAL A 56 4.54 -2.93 12.51
CA VAL A 56 3.51 -2.64 13.53
C VAL A 56 3.71 -3.52 14.76
N LEU A 57 3.86 -4.83 14.57
CA LEU A 57 4.09 -5.79 15.66
C LEU A 57 5.34 -5.44 16.46
N LEU A 58 6.41 -5.06 15.77
CA LEU A 58 7.69 -4.76 16.39
C LEU A 58 7.69 -3.41 17.12
N SER A 59 6.94 -2.43 16.64
CA SER A 59 6.86 -1.10 17.25
C SER A 59 5.85 -1.03 18.41
N PHE A 60 4.78 -1.82 18.35
CA PHE A 60 3.63 -1.68 19.27
C PHE A 60 3.20 -2.99 19.95
N GLY A 61 3.97 -4.07 19.77
CA GLY A 61 3.69 -5.38 20.34
C GLY A 61 2.44 -6.06 19.74
N ALA A 62 2.09 -7.21 20.31
CA ALA A 62 0.97 -8.03 19.84
C ALA A 62 -0.39 -7.30 19.93
N VAL A 63 -0.61 -6.53 20.99
CA VAL A 63 -1.84 -5.73 21.16
C VAL A 63 -1.94 -4.66 20.08
N GLY A 64 -0.87 -3.89 19.86
CA GLY A 64 -0.84 -2.87 18.82
C GLY A 64 -1.03 -3.43 17.42
N TYR A 65 -0.50 -4.62 17.15
CA TYR A 65 -0.72 -5.38 15.92
C TYR A 65 -2.20 -5.77 15.71
N MET A 66 -2.83 -6.39 16.71
CA MET A 66 -4.25 -6.79 16.59
C MET A 66 -5.18 -5.61 16.36
N GLU A 67 -4.88 -4.46 16.97
CA GLU A 67 -5.69 -3.25 16.83
C GLU A 67 -5.50 -2.52 15.50
N CYS A 68 -4.43 -2.81 14.76
CA CYS A 68 -3.99 -2.10 13.57
C CYS A 68 -4.01 -3.02 12.34
N PRO A 69 -5.21 -3.37 11.82
CA PRO A 69 -5.33 -4.10 10.56
C PRO A 69 -4.85 -3.18 9.43
N ALA A 70 -3.62 -3.40 8.97
CA ALA A 70 -3.07 -2.77 7.78
C ALA A 70 -3.22 -3.69 6.57
N ARG A 71 -3.68 -3.15 5.45
CA ARG A 71 -3.80 -3.87 4.19
C ARG A 71 -3.24 -3.07 3.02
N VAL A 72 -2.52 -3.71 2.11
CA VAL A 72 -2.16 -3.07 0.84
C VAL A 72 -3.33 -3.24 -0.10
N VAL A 73 -3.90 -2.12 -0.57
CA VAL A 73 -5.17 -2.10 -1.35
C VAL A 73 -4.98 -1.63 -2.78
N TYR A 74 -3.83 -1.08 -3.09
CA TYR A 74 -3.46 -0.64 -4.42
C TYR A 74 -1.95 -0.61 -4.54
N ARG A 75 -1.44 -0.98 -5.71
CA ARG A 75 -0.03 -0.90 -6.06
C ARG A 75 0.13 -0.41 -7.49
N ASN A 76 0.91 0.65 -7.67
CA ASN A 76 1.39 1.08 -8.97
C ASN A 76 2.87 0.70 -9.12
N VAL A 77 3.09 -0.35 -9.90
CA VAL A 77 4.42 -0.90 -10.18
C VAL A 77 5.29 0.11 -10.92
N ALA A 78 4.73 0.81 -11.91
CA ALA A 78 5.49 1.72 -12.77
C ALA A 78 6.12 2.87 -11.96
N SER A 79 5.39 3.38 -10.97
CA SER A 79 5.83 4.48 -10.11
C SER A 79 6.36 4.05 -8.74
N ALA A 80 6.45 2.74 -8.46
CA ALA A 80 6.77 2.18 -7.12
C ALA A 80 5.95 2.83 -5.99
N GLN A 81 4.64 2.95 -6.20
CA GLN A 81 3.71 3.49 -5.22
C GLN A 81 2.76 2.40 -4.73
N PHE A 82 2.31 2.53 -3.49
CA PHE A 82 1.28 1.65 -2.96
C PHE A 82 0.43 2.38 -1.92
N ILE A 83 -0.81 1.94 -1.78
CA ILE A 83 -1.75 2.48 -0.79
C ILE A 83 -1.96 1.42 0.27
N VAL A 84 -1.79 1.85 1.52
CA VAL A 84 -2.08 1.05 2.70
C VAL A 84 -3.35 1.58 3.32
N GLN A 85 -4.33 0.71 3.50
CA GLN A 85 -5.55 1.01 4.22
C GLN A 85 -5.40 0.60 5.68
N VAL A 86 -5.77 1.50 6.58
CA VAL A 86 -5.86 1.28 8.03
C VAL A 86 -7.13 1.93 8.59
N THR A 87 -7.48 1.60 9.82
CA THR A 87 -8.50 2.38 10.52
C THR A 87 -7.92 3.76 10.92
N PRO A 88 -8.73 4.85 10.90
CA PRO A 88 -8.24 6.21 11.12
C PRO A 88 -7.43 6.40 12.42
N ARG A 89 -7.85 5.73 13.50
CA ARG A 89 -7.16 5.77 14.80
C ARG A 89 -5.72 5.23 14.76
N ASN A 90 -5.38 4.41 13.76
CA ASN A 90 -4.05 3.81 13.61
C ASN A 90 -3.17 4.54 12.59
N LEU A 91 -3.65 5.64 11.99
CA LEU A 91 -2.83 6.48 11.11
C LEU A 91 -1.55 6.96 11.82
N SER A 92 -1.67 7.40 13.06
CA SER A 92 -0.53 7.87 13.86
C SER A 92 0.54 6.80 14.04
N LYS A 93 0.15 5.52 14.18
CA LYS A 93 1.06 4.38 14.27
C LYS A 93 1.87 4.23 12.97
N LEU A 94 1.19 4.31 11.82
CA LEU A 94 1.84 4.25 10.50
C LEU A 94 2.76 5.44 10.24
N HIS A 95 2.37 6.64 10.66
CA HIS A 95 3.24 7.82 10.60
C HIS A 95 4.49 7.66 11.46
N LEU A 96 4.36 7.13 12.68
CA LEU A 96 5.49 6.91 13.57
C LEU A 96 6.47 5.88 12.98
N ILE A 97 5.96 4.76 12.44
CA ILE A 97 6.80 3.75 11.76
C ILE A 97 7.55 4.39 10.59
N ALA A 98 6.86 5.14 9.73
CA ALA A 98 7.48 5.79 8.58
C ALA A 98 8.52 6.84 9.00
N ALA A 99 8.23 7.64 10.03
CA ALA A 99 9.15 8.65 10.56
C ALA A 99 10.41 8.03 11.17
N ASN A 100 10.25 6.89 11.85
CA ASN A 100 11.36 6.08 12.38
C ASN A 100 12.03 5.21 11.31
N ARG A 101 11.78 5.51 10.03
CA ARG A 101 12.34 4.84 8.85
C ARG A 101 12.12 3.33 8.82
N PHE A 102 11.00 2.86 9.40
CA PHE A 102 10.73 1.45 9.68
C PHE A 102 11.85 0.89 10.58
N PRO A 103 11.63 0.79 11.91
CA PRO A 103 12.69 0.71 12.92
C PRO A 103 13.92 -0.06 12.45
N THR A 104 14.96 0.70 12.10
CA THR A 104 16.23 0.22 11.53
C THR A 104 17.01 -0.72 12.46
N GLN A 105 16.50 -0.95 13.67
CA GLN A 105 17.08 -1.81 14.69
C GLN A 105 16.72 -3.29 14.50
N LEU A 106 15.85 -3.62 13.55
CA LEU A 106 15.55 -5.01 13.21
C LEU A 106 16.33 -5.41 11.95
N HIS A 107 16.98 -6.56 12.02
CA HIS A 107 17.79 -7.22 10.98
C HIS A 107 17.05 -7.53 9.67
N ILE A 108 15.88 -6.94 9.41
CA ILE A 108 15.10 -7.12 8.17
C ILE A 108 14.76 -5.74 7.61
N GLN A 109 15.63 -5.22 6.76
CA GLN A 109 15.37 -4.03 5.97
C GLN A 109 14.55 -4.40 4.73
N LEU A 110 13.70 -3.47 4.24
CA LEU A 110 12.97 -3.69 2.99
C LEU A 110 13.92 -3.97 1.81
N GLY A 111 15.14 -3.43 1.87
CA GLY A 111 16.21 -3.72 0.91
C GLY A 111 16.63 -5.19 0.89
N GLU A 112 16.73 -5.82 2.06
CA GLU A 112 17.11 -7.24 2.18
C GLU A 112 16.05 -8.16 1.58
N LEU A 113 14.77 -7.80 1.68
CA LEU A 113 13.66 -8.54 1.05
C LEU A 113 13.74 -8.56 -0.48
N ILE A 114 14.51 -7.66 -1.09
CA ILE A 114 14.71 -7.60 -2.55
C ILE A 114 16.16 -7.83 -2.98
N GLY A 115 17.00 -8.34 -2.08
CA GLY A 115 18.42 -8.58 -2.35
C GLY A 115 19.25 -7.31 -2.57
N SER A 116 18.77 -6.16 -2.07
CA SER A 116 19.52 -4.90 -2.07
C SER A 116 20.30 -4.75 -0.78
N SER A 117 21.59 -4.42 -0.90
CA SER A 117 22.46 -4.07 0.22
C SER A 117 22.22 -2.64 0.74
N LYS A 118 21.35 -1.87 0.08
CA LYS A 118 21.05 -0.49 0.47
C LYS A 118 19.74 -0.41 1.27
N PRO A 119 19.71 0.39 2.36
CA PRO A 119 18.47 0.64 3.10
C PRO A 119 17.49 1.43 2.24
N LEU A 120 16.31 0.86 1.98
CA LEU A 120 15.23 1.55 1.29
C LEU A 120 14.42 2.40 2.26
N ARG A 121 14.08 3.62 1.85
CA ARG A 121 13.24 4.53 2.64
C ARG A 121 11.87 4.73 2.00
N LEU A 122 10.83 4.42 2.76
CA LEU A 122 9.45 4.69 2.38
C LEU A 122 9.00 6.04 2.93
N TYR A 123 8.28 6.82 2.11
CA TYR A 123 7.74 8.12 2.52
C TYR A 123 6.22 8.12 2.36
N ILE A 124 5.52 8.63 3.36
CA ILE A 124 4.09 8.94 3.23
C ILE A 124 4.01 10.27 2.46
N THR A 125 3.17 10.31 1.44
CA THR A 125 3.04 11.53 0.61
C THR A 125 1.64 12.09 0.59
N ARG A 126 0.62 11.23 0.70
CA ARG A 126 -0.77 11.66 0.78
C ARG A 126 -1.50 10.76 1.77
N VAL A 127 -2.48 11.34 2.46
CA VAL A 127 -3.40 10.62 3.34
C VAL A 127 -4.80 11.06 2.95
N SER A 128 -5.73 10.12 2.82
CA SER A 128 -7.12 10.41 2.49
C SER A 128 -8.03 9.32 3.03
N SER A 129 -9.24 9.67 3.44
CA SER A 129 -10.30 8.69 3.73
C SER A 129 -10.93 8.12 2.45
N ASN A 130 -10.63 8.69 1.28
CA ASN A 130 -11.15 8.26 0.00
C ASN A 130 -10.02 7.77 -0.91
N ILE A 131 -9.97 6.46 -1.16
CA ILE A 131 -8.94 5.83 -1.99
C ILE A 131 -8.90 6.39 -3.42
N CYS A 132 -10.05 6.76 -4.00
CA CYS A 132 -10.13 7.29 -5.36
C CYS A 132 -9.33 8.58 -5.51
N THR A 133 -9.28 9.40 -4.45
CA THR A 133 -8.50 10.65 -4.44
C THR A 133 -7.00 10.42 -4.37
N LEU A 134 -6.55 9.22 -3.98
CA LEU A 134 -5.13 8.86 -3.90
C LEU A 134 -4.59 8.24 -5.19
N ILE A 135 -5.48 7.67 -6.01
CA ILE A 135 -5.13 7.03 -7.29
C ILE A 135 -5.05 8.06 -8.44
N THR A 136 -5.68 9.23 -8.26
CA THR A 136 -5.62 10.38 -9.18
C THR A 136 -4.40 11.25 -8.96
#